data_AF-A0A1H9UFS8-F1
#
_entry.id   AF-A0A1H9UFS8-F1
#
_cell.length_a   1.000
_cell.length_b   1.000
_cell.length_c   1.000
_cell.angle_alpha   90.00
_cell.angle_beta   90.00
_cell.angle_gamma   90.00
#
_symmetry.space_group_name_H-M   'P 1'
#
loop_
_entity.id
_entity.type
_entity.pdbx_description
1 polymer ?
#
loop_
_entity_poly.entity_id
_entity_poly.type
_entity_poly.pdbx_seq_one_letter_code
_entity_poly.pdbx_strand_id
1 'polypeptide(L)'
;MKATFKKIFTRLSFVAFMALAITSCKKDEVVEVVQEPEEPKPTAGFDYTVPNPVKFLEYQFTGTSTNYKSLLWQFGDDSTSVEVSPKHIYRYPGIYHVILTTRNGQGYSASKEITLKIVDPTFDASKVGENYMRTIGGTYTVNLEAGAGPNSAEGSSKLVDGDITTKFLQAGFDGTQRCTFELKTPQVVGAYTLTSGNDFADRDPKYWILQGSHDGIQYTDLHTVTSAPWANENSGVSRRQTKIFHFDNYIAYKFYRLYIKQNRGSRVFQLSEWTINKKQP
;
A
#
# COMPACT_ATOMS: atom_id res chain seq x y z
N MET A 1 19.60 -37.82 48.26
CA MET A 1 20.96 -38.13 48.78
C MET A 1 21.76 -38.76 47.63
N LYS A 2 23.07 -38.47 47.53
CA LYS A 2 24.01 -38.63 46.38
C LYS A 2 24.05 -37.38 45.49
N ALA A 3 24.89 -36.36 45.72
CA ALA A 3 26.32 -36.22 46.06
C ALA A 3 27.27 -36.29 44.85
N THR A 4 27.70 -35.09 44.48
CA THR A 4 28.68 -34.61 43.50
C THR A 4 30.10 -35.07 43.84
N PHE A 5 31.00 -35.21 42.85
CA PHE A 5 32.43 -34.98 43.08
C PHE A 5 33.15 -34.45 41.83
N LYS A 6 34.06 -33.50 42.08
CA LYS A 6 34.81 -32.69 41.11
C LYS A 6 36.31 -33.05 41.23
N LYS A 7 36.95 -33.21 40.06
CA LYS A 7 38.37 -33.08 39.64
C LYS A 7 39.49 -32.97 40.70
N ILE A 8 40.68 -33.51 40.39
CA ILE A 8 41.96 -32.77 40.19
C ILE A 8 43.12 -33.69 39.70
N PHE A 9 44.06 -33.05 39.01
CA PHE A 9 45.29 -33.40 38.25
C PHE A 9 46.34 -34.36 38.85
N THR A 10 47.26 -34.91 38.01
CA THR A 10 48.73 -34.61 37.97
C THR A 10 49.45 -35.30 36.77
N ARG A 11 50.53 -34.68 36.23
CA ARG A 11 51.38 -35.08 35.07
C ARG A 11 52.55 -36.00 35.47
N LEU A 12 53.15 -36.79 34.53
CA LEU A 12 54.62 -36.83 34.25
C LEU A 12 55.05 -37.69 33.01
N SER A 13 55.90 -37.06 32.18
CA SER A 13 56.99 -37.41 31.23
C SER A 13 57.31 -38.80 30.59
N PHE A 14 57.56 -38.73 29.26
CA PHE A 14 58.63 -39.28 28.37
C PHE A 14 59.06 -40.77 28.37
N VAL A 15 59.03 -41.43 27.19
CA VAL A 15 60.18 -42.11 26.50
C VAL A 15 59.83 -42.32 25.00
N ALA A 16 60.79 -42.05 24.12
CA ALA A 16 60.73 -42.27 22.67
C ALA A 16 61.25 -43.66 22.28
N PHE A 17 60.66 -44.31 21.26
CA PHE A 17 61.26 -45.42 20.54
C PHE A 17 61.03 -45.29 19.03
N MET A 18 62.16 -45.27 18.32
CA MET A 18 62.33 -45.14 16.87
C MET A 18 62.04 -46.50 16.22
N ALA A 19 61.17 -46.54 15.21
CA ALA A 19 60.95 -47.73 14.38
C ALA A 19 61.16 -47.38 12.90
N LEU A 20 62.02 -48.21 12.29
CA LEU A 20 62.57 -48.15 10.94
C LEU A 20 61.52 -48.02 9.83
N ALA A 21 61.78 -47.12 8.89
CA ALA A 21 61.04 -46.99 7.64
C ALA A 21 61.35 -48.17 6.69
N ILE A 22 60.31 -48.83 6.19
CA ILE A 22 60.40 -49.72 5.03
C ILE A 22 59.68 -49.02 3.88
N THR A 23 60.45 -48.50 2.94
CA THR A 23 59.97 -47.78 1.76
C THR A 23 59.33 -48.79 0.80
N SER A 24 58.01 -48.90 0.83
CA SER A 24 57.25 -49.49 -0.28
C SER A 24 56.83 -48.36 -1.22
N CYS A 25 57.52 -48.22 -2.35
CA CYS A 25 57.09 -47.32 -3.43
C CYS A 25 55.74 -47.81 -3.98
N LYS A 26 54.64 -47.27 -3.47
CA LYS A 26 53.39 -47.25 -4.22
C LYS A 26 53.60 -46.27 -5.37
N LYS A 27 53.45 -46.76 -6.59
CA LYS A 27 53.38 -45.93 -7.80
C LYS A 27 52.21 -44.97 -7.57
N ASP A 28 52.49 -43.68 -7.45
CA ASP A 28 51.43 -42.68 -7.32
C ASP A 28 50.51 -42.82 -8.54
N GLU A 29 49.29 -43.23 -8.27
CA GLU A 29 48.23 -43.27 -9.26
C GLU A 29 47.88 -41.81 -9.55
N VAL A 30 48.28 -41.32 -10.71
CA VAL A 30 47.96 -39.98 -11.17
C VAL A 30 46.44 -39.94 -11.35
N VAL A 31 45.74 -39.44 -10.34
CA VAL A 31 44.32 -39.12 -10.45
C VAL A 31 44.22 -37.96 -11.42
N GLU A 32 43.86 -38.26 -12.67
CA GLU A 32 43.56 -37.26 -13.66
C GLU A 32 42.29 -36.53 -13.17
N VAL A 33 42.48 -35.35 -12.58
CA VAL A 33 41.37 -34.48 -12.18
C VAL A 33 40.73 -33.98 -13.48
N VAL A 34 39.70 -34.69 -13.94
CA VAL A 34 38.86 -34.25 -15.05
C VAL A 34 38.16 -32.97 -14.58
N GLN A 35 38.72 -31.81 -14.95
CA GLN A 35 38.10 -30.52 -14.66
C GLN A 35 36.79 -30.44 -15.43
N GLU A 36 35.68 -30.23 -14.73
CA GLU A 36 34.39 -29.95 -15.36
C GLU A 36 34.53 -28.71 -16.28
N PRO A 37 34.02 -28.74 -17.53
CA PRO A 37 34.15 -27.61 -18.44
C PRO A 37 33.61 -26.31 -17.79
N GLU A 38 34.36 -25.22 -17.89
CA GLU A 38 33.90 -23.91 -17.40
C GLU A 38 32.66 -23.48 -18.21
N GLU A 39 31.49 -23.35 -17.54
CA GLU A 39 30.28 -22.84 -18.16
C GLU A 39 30.48 -21.33 -18.45
N PRO A 40 29.98 -20.81 -19.58
CA PRO A 40 30.01 -19.38 -19.84
C PRO A 40 29.26 -18.61 -18.74
N LYS A 41 29.75 -17.40 -18.40
CA LYS A 41 29.11 -16.55 -17.40
C LYS A 41 27.67 -16.18 -17.84
N PRO A 42 26.71 -16.16 -16.90
CA PRO A 42 25.35 -15.73 -17.20
C PRO A 42 25.31 -14.27 -17.62
N THR A 43 24.33 -13.92 -18.45
CA THR A 43 23.94 -12.52 -18.69
C THR A 43 22.60 -12.25 -18.01
N ALA A 44 22.35 -10.98 -17.70
CA ALA A 44 21.04 -10.51 -17.25
C ALA A 44 20.55 -9.45 -18.24
N GLY A 45 19.46 -9.75 -18.91
CA GLY A 45 18.85 -8.94 -19.94
C GLY A 45 17.34 -9.09 -19.94
N PHE A 46 16.63 -7.99 -20.15
CA PHE A 46 15.20 -7.97 -20.39
C PHE A 46 14.73 -6.65 -21.00
N ASP A 47 13.54 -6.70 -21.59
CA ASP A 47 12.73 -5.57 -22.05
C ASP A 47 11.34 -5.61 -21.40
N TYR A 48 10.53 -4.55 -21.57
CA TYR A 48 9.16 -4.52 -21.10
C TYR A 48 8.22 -3.74 -22.03
N THR A 49 6.93 -4.03 -21.96
CA THR A 49 5.86 -3.30 -22.66
C THR A 49 4.69 -3.02 -21.71
N VAL A 50 3.86 -2.03 -22.06
CA VAL A 50 2.57 -1.76 -21.39
C VAL A 50 1.47 -2.15 -22.38
N PRO A 51 0.87 -3.35 -22.26
CA PRO A 51 -0.03 -3.89 -23.29
C PRO A 51 -1.28 -3.04 -23.52
N ASN A 52 -1.72 -2.32 -22.48
CA ASN A 52 -2.87 -1.43 -22.54
C ASN A 52 -2.55 -0.12 -21.80
N PRO A 53 -2.40 1.02 -22.50
CA PRO A 53 -2.09 2.31 -21.88
C PRO A 53 -3.12 2.79 -20.84
N VAL A 54 -4.38 2.31 -20.92
CA VAL A 54 -5.42 2.61 -19.92
C VAL A 54 -5.21 1.78 -18.65
N LYS A 55 -4.62 0.59 -18.76
CA LYS A 55 -4.18 -0.24 -17.63
C LYS A 55 -2.72 0.04 -17.31
N PHE A 56 -2.40 1.30 -17.01
CA PHE A 56 -1.03 1.78 -16.84
C PHE A 56 -0.23 1.14 -15.68
N LEU A 57 -0.87 0.29 -14.85
CA LEU A 57 -0.22 -0.52 -13.81
C LEU A 57 0.21 -1.92 -14.30
N GLU A 58 -0.21 -2.34 -15.49
CA GLU A 58 0.05 -3.67 -16.03
C GLU A 58 1.24 -3.67 -17.00
N TYR A 59 2.26 -4.46 -16.70
CA TYR A 59 3.50 -4.56 -17.45
C TYR A 59 3.75 -6.00 -17.90
N GLN A 60 4.18 -6.17 -19.15
CA GLN A 60 4.66 -7.43 -19.68
C GLN A 60 6.18 -7.34 -19.82
N PHE A 61 6.92 -8.18 -19.09
CA PHE A 61 8.37 -8.29 -19.19
C PHE A 61 8.78 -9.41 -20.14
N THR A 62 9.91 -9.24 -20.82
CA THR A 62 10.49 -10.22 -21.75
C THR A 62 11.96 -10.43 -21.40
N GLY A 63 12.30 -11.61 -20.85
CA GLY A 63 13.68 -11.96 -20.52
C GLY A 63 14.53 -12.24 -21.77
N THR A 64 15.71 -11.65 -21.84
CA THR A 64 16.70 -11.80 -22.92
C THR A 64 18.05 -12.33 -22.42
N SER A 65 18.06 -12.84 -21.19
CA SER A 65 19.23 -13.40 -20.50
C SER A 65 19.72 -14.69 -21.16
N THR A 66 21.00 -15.00 -21.01
CA THR A 66 21.66 -16.20 -21.56
C THR A 66 22.58 -16.86 -20.52
N ASN A 67 22.99 -18.10 -20.78
CA ASN A 67 23.97 -18.84 -19.97
C ASN A 67 23.60 -18.98 -18.47
N TYR A 68 22.31 -19.12 -18.14
CA TYR A 68 21.83 -19.28 -16.77
C TYR A 68 21.03 -20.58 -16.61
N LYS A 69 20.90 -21.04 -15.36
CA LYS A 69 20.07 -22.19 -14.94
C LYS A 69 18.87 -21.74 -14.11
N SER A 70 18.99 -20.63 -13.40
CA SER A 70 17.90 -20.04 -12.61
C SER A 70 17.85 -18.53 -12.80
N LEU A 71 16.66 -17.96 -12.64
CA LEU A 71 16.42 -16.52 -12.63
C LEU A 71 15.51 -16.14 -11.46
N LEU A 72 15.59 -14.89 -11.03
CA LEU A 72 14.69 -14.29 -10.05
C LEU A 72 14.41 -12.84 -10.44
N TRP A 73 13.14 -12.51 -10.56
CA TRP A 73 12.65 -11.14 -10.66
C TRP A 73 12.36 -10.59 -9.27
N GLN A 74 12.70 -9.32 -9.06
CA GLN A 74 12.24 -8.50 -7.95
C GLN A 74 11.66 -7.23 -8.56
N PHE A 75 10.36 -6.99 -8.40
CA PHE A 75 9.68 -5.90 -9.11
C PHE A 75 9.73 -4.55 -8.40
N GLY A 76 10.26 -4.50 -7.17
CA GLY A 76 10.36 -3.30 -6.35
C GLY A 76 9.15 -3.02 -5.46
N ASP A 77 8.17 -3.94 -5.42
CA ASP A 77 6.94 -3.87 -4.62
C ASP A 77 6.75 -5.12 -3.73
N ASP A 78 7.87 -5.71 -3.28
CA ASP A 78 7.97 -6.97 -2.53
C ASP A 78 7.49 -8.23 -3.26
N SER A 79 7.03 -8.11 -4.51
CA SER A 79 6.70 -9.26 -5.35
C SER A 79 7.90 -9.78 -6.15
N THR A 80 7.85 -11.07 -6.50
CA THR A 80 8.90 -11.77 -7.24
C THR A 80 8.33 -12.71 -8.29
N SER A 81 9.15 -13.15 -9.24
CA SER A 81 8.79 -14.18 -10.22
C SER A 81 10.01 -15.00 -10.63
N VAL A 82 9.77 -16.23 -11.08
CA VAL A 82 10.76 -17.13 -11.68
C VAL A 82 10.43 -17.45 -13.15
N GLU A 83 9.40 -16.82 -13.71
CA GLU A 83 9.05 -16.96 -15.13
C GLU A 83 10.05 -16.21 -16.02
N VAL A 84 10.31 -16.73 -17.22
CA VAL A 84 11.20 -16.07 -18.19
C VAL A 84 10.62 -14.74 -18.69
N SER A 85 9.30 -14.64 -18.81
CA SER A 85 8.60 -13.46 -19.33
C SER A 85 7.31 -13.19 -18.53
N PRO A 86 7.43 -12.72 -17.28
CA PRO A 86 6.30 -12.54 -16.39
C PRO A 86 5.43 -11.37 -16.81
N LYS A 87 4.12 -11.52 -16.58
CA LYS A 87 3.19 -10.41 -16.49
C LYS A 87 3.14 -9.94 -15.05
N HIS A 88 3.34 -8.64 -14.81
CA HIS A 88 3.28 -8.04 -13.48
C HIS A 88 2.25 -6.91 -13.43
N ILE A 89 1.54 -6.79 -12.31
CA ILE A 89 0.57 -5.72 -12.07
C ILE A 89 0.97 -5.02 -10.78
N TYR A 90 1.41 -3.78 -10.91
CA TYR A 90 1.73 -2.94 -9.76
C TYR A 90 0.46 -2.51 -9.04
N ARG A 91 0.54 -2.48 -7.71
CA ARG A 91 -0.61 -2.06 -6.90
C ARG A 91 -0.86 -0.54 -7.00
N TYR A 92 0.21 0.25 -7.13
CA TYR A 92 0.18 1.72 -7.05
C TYR A 92 1.10 2.38 -8.10
N PRO A 93 0.91 3.65 -8.49
CA PRO A 93 1.88 4.39 -9.29
C PRO A 93 3.05 4.74 -8.37
N GLY A 94 4.23 4.92 -8.92
CA GLY A 94 5.42 5.12 -8.10
C GLY A 94 6.70 4.91 -8.86
N ILE A 95 7.80 4.88 -8.11
CA ILE A 95 9.13 4.56 -8.62
C ILE A 95 9.48 3.17 -8.13
N TYR A 96 9.70 2.25 -9.05
CA TYR A 96 10.02 0.85 -8.77
C TYR A 96 11.39 0.49 -9.32
N HIS A 97 12.17 -0.24 -8.53
CA HIS A 97 13.45 -0.79 -8.92
C HIS A 97 13.25 -2.24 -9.35
N VAL A 98 13.18 -2.49 -10.66
CA VAL A 98 12.98 -3.83 -11.20
C VAL A 98 14.33 -4.47 -11.43
N ILE A 99 14.59 -5.58 -10.73
CA ILE A 99 15.84 -6.31 -10.79
C ILE A 99 15.58 -7.72 -11.33
N LEU A 100 16.31 -8.10 -12.37
CA LEU A 100 16.42 -9.49 -12.81
C LEU A 100 17.80 -10.00 -12.43
N THR A 101 17.85 -11.08 -11.64
CA THR A 101 19.10 -11.77 -11.29
C THR A 101 19.11 -13.16 -11.89
N THR A 102 20.19 -13.53 -12.57
CA THR A 102 20.40 -14.85 -13.17
C THR A 102 21.61 -15.54 -12.55
N ARG A 103 21.58 -16.89 -12.49
CA ARG A 103 22.66 -17.71 -11.93
C ARG A 103 22.87 -18.98 -12.76
N ASN A 104 24.11 -19.39 -12.98
CA ASN A 104 24.46 -20.66 -13.64
C ASN A 104 24.80 -21.78 -12.64
N GLY A 105 25.12 -22.98 -13.13
CA GLY A 105 25.35 -24.16 -12.28
C GLY A 105 26.63 -24.07 -11.43
N GLN A 106 27.60 -23.30 -11.90
CA GLN A 106 28.88 -23.08 -11.24
C GLN A 106 28.85 -21.93 -10.21
N GLY A 107 27.68 -21.32 -10.02
CA GLY A 107 27.46 -20.31 -9.00
C GLY A 107 27.71 -18.88 -9.46
N TYR A 108 28.12 -18.64 -10.70
CA TYR A 108 28.23 -17.29 -11.27
C TYR A 108 26.86 -16.63 -11.38
N SER A 109 26.81 -15.31 -11.19
CA SER A 109 25.57 -14.52 -11.26
C SER A 109 25.74 -13.24 -12.08
N ALA A 110 24.65 -12.77 -12.68
CA ALA A 110 24.53 -11.46 -13.30
C ALA A 110 23.19 -10.82 -12.91
N SER A 111 23.14 -9.48 -12.88
CA SER A 111 21.91 -8.75 -12.58
C SER A 111 21.73 -7.56 -13.52
N LYS A 112 20.48 -7.25 -13.86
CA LYS A 112 20.07 -6.02 -14.57
C LYS A 112 19.01 -5.32 -13.73
N GLU A 113 19.17 -4.02 -13.55
CA GLU A 113 18.22 -3.16 -12.86
C GLU A 113 17.71 -2.06 -13.80
N ILE A 114 16.42 -1.75 -13.71
CA ILE A 114 15.84 -0.53 -14.28
C ILE A 114 15.02 0.23 -13.24
N THR A 115 14.91 1.54 -13.42
CA THR A 115 13.94 2.37 -12.68
C THR A 115 12.68 2.52 -13.53
N LEU A 116 11.58 1.96 -13.05
CA LEU A 116 10.26 2.12 -13.66
C LEU A 116 9.49 3.24 -12.94
N LYS A 117 9.18 4.31 -13.67
CA LYS A 117 8.32 5.40 -13.18
C LYS A 117 6.90 5.21 -13.71
N ILE A 118 6.01 4.74 -12.85
CA ILE A 118 4.60 4.55 -13.17
C ILE A 118 3.83 5.79 -12.73
N VAL A 119 3.19 6.46 -13.68
CA VAL A 119 2.35 7.64 -13.44
C VAL A 119 0.91 7.33 -13.81
N ASP A 120 -0.03 7.86 -13.04
CA ASP A 120 -1.43 7.87 -13.45
C ASP A 120 -1.58 8.81 -14.65
N PRO A 121 -1.98 8.31 -15.84
CA PRO A 121 -2.11 9.13 -17.05
C PRO A 121 -3.22 10.17 -16.94
N THR A 122 -4.12 10.02 -15.96
CA THR A 122 -5.15 11.01 -15.67
C THR A 122 -4.67 12.10 -14.72
N PHE A 123 -3.45 12.02 -14.20
CA PHE A 123 -2.88 13.04 -13.31
C PHE A 123 -2.74 14.39 -14.02
N ASP A 124 -3.24 15.46 -13.38
CA ASP A 124 -3.13 16.83 -13.88
C ASP A 124 -2.69 17.73 -12.72
N ALA A 125 -1.45 18.21 -12.79
CA ALA A 125 -0.86 19.06 -11.75
C ALA A 125 -1.57 20.41 -11.60
N SER A 126 -2.28 20.89 -12.63
CA SER A 126 -3.05 22.13 -12.57
C SER A 126 -4.34 22.01 -11.75
N LYS A 127 -4.77 20.77 -11.47
CA LYS A 127 -6.01 20.43 -10.76
C LYS A 127 -5.77 19.96 -9.33
N VAL A 128 -4.57 20.18 -8.80
CA VAL A 128 -4.24 19.89 -7.41
C VAL A 128 -5.15 20.74 -6.51
N GLY A 129 -6.03 20.08 -5.76
CA GLY A 129 -6.97 20.72 -4.82
C GLY A 129 -8.39 20.92 -5.37
N GLU A 130 -8.68 20.36 -6.54
CA GLU A 130 -10.01 20.43 -7.14
C GLU A 130 -11.03 19.57 -6.37
N ASN A 131 -12.06 20.21 -5.82
CA ASN A 131 -13.23 19.57 -5.22
C ASN A 131 -14.31 19.31 -6.28
N TYR A 132 -14.49 18.04 -6.65
CA TYR A 132 -15.46 17.64 -7.66
C TYR A 132 -16.92 17.91 -7.27
N MET A 133 -17.24 17.98 -5.98
CA MET A 133 -18.59 18.35 -5.55
C MET A 133 -18.99 19.76 -6.02
N ARG A 134 -18.00 20.65 -6.20
CA ARG A 134 -18.22 22.01 -6.69
C ARG A 134 -17.97 22.13 -8.18
N THR A 135 -16.87 21.58 -8.70
CA THR A 135 -16.50 21.77 -10.11
C THR A 135 -17.32 20.93 -11.07
N ILE A 136 -17.74 19.73 -10.66
CA ILE A 136 -18.63 18.86 -11.44
C ILE A 136 -20.08 19.06 -11.00
N GLY A 137 -20.30 19.25 -9.70
CA GLY A 137 -21.64 19.34 -9.13
C GLY A 137 -22.36 17.99 -9.10
N GLY A 138 -23.56 17.99 -8.55
CA GLY A 138 -24.29 16.77 -8.30
C GLY A 138 -25.39 16.94 -7.26
N THR A 139 -25.84 15.83 -6.72
CA THR A 139 -26.86 15.77 -5.68
C THR A 139 -26.26 15.17 -4.41
N TYR A 140 -26.45 15.84 -3.29
CA TYR A 140 -26.03 15.37 -1.98
C TYR A 140 -27.25 14.87 -1.18
N THR A 141 -27.12 13.72 -0.52
CA THR A 141 -28.17 13.11 0.31
C THR A 141 -27.59 12.41 1.53
N VAL A 142 -28.41 12.26 2.58
CA VAL A 142 -28.10 11.47 3.77
C VAL A 142 -29.23 10.49 4.07
N ASN A 143 -28.92 9.37 4.73
CA ASN A 143 -29.97 8.44 5.20
C ASN A 143 -30.57 8.87 6.55
N LEU A 144 -29.78 9.53 7.40
CA LEU A 144 -30.21 10.11 8.66
C LEU A 144 -29.96 11.61 8.58
N GLU A 145 -30.99 12.39 8.88
CA GLU A 145 -31.00 13.86 8.75
C GLU A 145 -31.07 14.52 10.14
N ALA A 146 -30.74 15.80 10.22
CA ALA A 146 -31.01 16.63 11.38
C ALA A 146 -32.53 16.79 11.59
N GLY A 147 -32.98 16.91 12.84
CA GLY A 147 -34.40 16.97 13.15
C GLY A 147 -35.16 18.13 12.48
N ALA A 148 -34.48 19.24 12.21
CA ALA A 148 -35.04 20.42 11.53
C ALA A 148 -34.88 20.39 10.00
N GLY A 149 -34.38 19.28 9.44
CA GLY A 149 -34.21 19.08 8.00
C GLY A 149 -32.91 19.65 7.41
N PRO A 150 -32.68 19.39 6.11
CA PRO A 150 -31.37 19.57 5.47
C PRO A 150 -30.89 21.02 5.39
N ASN A 151 -31.80 22.00 5.29
CA ASN A 151 -31.47 23.41 5.12
C ASN A 151 -31.42 24.20 6.45
N SER A 152 -31.63 23.51 7.58
CA SER A 152 -31.55 24.15 8.89
C SER A 152 -30.11 24.58 9.23
N ALA A 153 -29.94 25.36 10.30
CA ALA A 153 -28.63 25.87 10.71
C ALA A 153 -27.59 24.76 10.91
N GLU A 154 -28.04 23.55 11.26
CA GLU A 154 -27.19 22.37 11.46
C GLU A 154 -27.61 21.16 10.60
N GLY A 155 -28.35 21.41 9.51
CA GLY A 155 -28.84 20.38 8.59
C GLY A 155 -27.74 19.77 7.73
N SER A 156 -28.04 18.67 7.05
CA SER A 156 -27.03 17.96 6.24
C SER A 156 -26.43 18.78 5.11
N SER A 157 -27.13 19.81 4.59
CA SER A 157 -26.60 20.66 3.52
C SER A 157 -25.30 21.36 3.94
N LYS A 158 -25.08 21.54 5.25
CA LYS A 158 -23.88 22.11 5.84
C LYS A 158 -22.63 21.27 5.62
N LEU A 159 -22.79 19.98 5.31
CA LEU A 159 -21.63 19.12 5.10
C LEU A 159 -20.92 19.38 3.76
N VAL A 160 -21.56 20.05 2.81
CA VAL A 160 -21.04 20.23 1.43
C VAL A 160 -21.16 21.67 0.93
N ASP A 161 -21.40 22.63 1.82
CA ASP A 161 -21.57 24.04 1.44
C ASP A 161 -20.23 24.78 1.29
N GLY A 162 -19.11 24.13 1.64
CA GLY A 162 -17.75 24.67 1.67
C GLY A 162 -17.55 25.82 2.64
N ASP A 163 -18.37 25.90 3.69
CA ASP A 163 -18.15 26.73 4.85
C ASP A 163 -17.86 25.85 6.08
N ILE A 164 -16.56 25.71 6.37
CA ILE A 164 -16.06 24.96 7.53
C ILE A 164 -16.54 25.50 8.90
N THR A 165 -17.19 26.66 8.93
CA THR A 165 -17.73 27.25 10.15
C THR A 165 -19.12 26.75 10.49
N THR A 166 -19.85 26.20 9.53
CA THR A 166 -21.12 25.51 9.74
C THR A 166 -20.89 24.02 10.05
N LYS A 167 -21.95 23.30 10.43
CA LYS A 167 -21.85 21.86 10.68
C LYS A 167 -23.15 21.14 10.40
N PHE A 168 -23.04 19.90 9.93
CA PHE A 168 -24.12 18.95 10.01
C PHE A 168 -24.11 18.31 11.41
N LEU A 169 -25.20 18.45 12.16
CA LEU A 169 -25.40 17.84 13.48
C LEU A 169 -26.59 16.86 13.42
N GLN A 170 -26.32 15.58 13.59
CA GLN A 170 -27.34 14.54 13.55
C GLN A 170 -27.49 13.88 14.93
N ALA A 171 -28.70 13.94 15.49
CA ALA A 171 -29.03 13.30 16.76
C ALA A 171 -29.53 11.87 16.54
N GLY A 172 -29.19 10.95 17.45
CA GLY A 172 -29.58 9.55 17.33
C GLY A 172 -28.61 8.72 16.48
N PHE A 173 -27.33 9.09 16.46
CA PHE A 173 -26.30 8.34 15.78
C PHE A 173 -26.25 6.88 16.29
N ASP A 174 -26.31 5.95 15.35
CA ASP A 174 -26.39 4.50 15.59
C ASP A 174 -25.31 3.70 14.85
N GLY A 175 -24.34 4.39 14.23
CA GLY A 175 -23.31 3.74 13.40
C GLY A 175 -23.78 3.39 11.98
N THR A 176 -24.92 3.92 11.54
CA THR A 176 -25.45 3.72 10.18
C THR A 176 -25.48 4.98 9.31
N GLN A 177 -24.96 6.12 9.80
CA GLN A 177 -24.94 7.37 9.06
C GLN A 177 -24.17 7.22 7.73
N ARG A 178 -24.84 7.57 6.64
CA ARG A 178 -24.36 7.57 5.27
C ARG A 178 -24.58 8.95 4.69
N CYS A 179 -23.53 9.54 4.16
CA CYS A 179 -23.57 10.78 3.40
C CYS A 179 -23.15 10.45 1.97
N THR A 180 -24.02 10.69 1.00
CA THR A 180 -23.84 10.26 -0.39
C THR A 180 -23.86 11.46 -1.32
N PHE A 181 -22.85 11.55 -2.18
CA PHE A 181 -22.80 12.53 -3.28
C PHE A 181 -22.88 11.79 -4.61
N GLU A 182 -23.90 12.10 -5.42
CA GLU A 182 -24.03 11.67 -6.80
C GLU A 182 -23.48 12.77 -7.71
N LEU A 183 -22.35 12.51 -8.36
CA LEU A 183 -21.78 13.42 -9.35
C LEU A 183 -22.62 13.43 -10.63
N LYS A 184 -22.68 14.58 -11.31
CA LYS A 184 -23.29 14.68 -12.64
C LYS A 184 -22.63 13.77 -13.67
N THR A 185 -21.30 13.64 -13.59
CA THR A 185 -20.49 12.73 -14.42
C THR A 185 -19.55 11.92 -13.55
N PRO A 186 -19.35 10.62 -13.83
CA PRO A 186 -18.41 9.80 -13.06
C PRO A 186 -16.98 10.38 -13.09
N GLN A 187 -16.33 10.42 -11.93
CA GLN A 187 -14.93 10.87 -11.80
C GLN A 187 -14.11 9.87 -11.02
N VAL A 188 -12.80 9.82 -11.28
CA VAL A 188 -11.84 9.11 -10.43
C VAL A 188 -11.46 10.01 -9.26
N VAL A 189 -12.00 9.72 -8.07
CA VAL A 189 -11.62 10.40 -6.81
C VAL A 189 -10.44 9.65 -6.22
N GLY A 190 -9.38 10.36 -5.80
CA GLY A 190 -8.25 9.76 -5.09
C GLY A 190 -7.83 10.52 -3.83
N ALA A 191 -8.58 11.56 -3.47
CA ALA A 191 -8.49 12.17 -2.14
C ALA A 191 -9.88 12.64 -1.68
N TYR A 192 -10.08 12.73 -0.37
CA TYR A 192 -11.23 13.43 0.22
C TYR A 192 -10.77 14.22 1.43
N THR A 193 -11.50 15.27 1.79
CA THR A 193 -11.26 15.98 3.04
C THR A 193 -12.46 15.87 3.97
N LEU A 194 -12.19 15.78 5.27
CA LEU A 194 -13.21 15.90 6.30
C LEU A 194 -12.79 17.00 7.28
N THR A 195 -13.74 17.83 7.71
CA THR A 195 -13.51 18.87 8.73
C THR A 195 -14.32 18.57 9.99
N SER A 196 -13.66 18.49 11.15
CA SER A 196 -14.34 18.26 12.43
C SER A 196 -15.32 19.37 12.80
N GLY A 197 -16.37 19.05 13.55
CA GLY A 197 -17.29 20.05 14.08
C GLY A 197 -16.64 20.95 15.14
N ASN A 198 -17.38 21.98 15.57
CA ASN A 198 -16.92 22.96 16.55
C ASN A 198 -17.38 22.71 18.00
N ASP A 199 -18.24 21.71 18.25
CA ASP A 199 -18.75 21.43 19.61
C ASP A 199 -17.86 20.40 20.36
N PHE A 200 -18.34 19.16 20.57
CA PHE A 200 -17.69 18.14 21.41
C PHE A 200 -16.98 17.08 20.57
N ALA A 201 -15.77 16.67 20.97
CA ALA A 201 -14.94 15.75 20.21
C ALA A 201 -15.61 14.38 20.10
N ASP A 202 -16.35 13.97 21.13
CA ASP A 202 -17.04 12.67 21.20
C ASP A 202 -18.07 12.43 20.08
N ARG A 203 -18.48 13.51 19.38
CA ARG A 203 -19.41 13.49 18.25
C ARG A 203 -18.73 13.31 16.89
N ASP A 204 -17.42 13.55 16.82
CA ASP A 204 -16.66 13.48 15.57
C ASP A 204 -16.50 12.01 15.13
N PRO A 205 -16.46 11.73 13.81
CA PRO A 205 -16.20 10.39 13.28
C PRO A 205 -14.90 9.79 13.78
N LYS A 206 -14.94 8.48 14.06
CA LYS A 206 -13.79 7.67 14.44
C LYS A 206 -13.55 6.51 13.48
N TYR A 207 -14.62 5.88 13.00
CA TYR A 207 -14.57 4.77 12.05
C TYR A 207 -15.52 5.05 10.90
N TRP A 208 -14.98 5.12 9.68
CA TRP A 208 -15.79 5.20 8.48
C TRP A 208 -15.13 4.51 7.29
N ILE A 209 -15.93 4.33 6.25
CA ILE A 209 -15.52 3.79 4.95
C ILE A 209 -15.97 4.80 3.89
N LEU A 210 -15.05 5.28 3.06
CA LEU A 210 -15.42 5.92 1.79
C LEU A 210 -15.67 4.82 0.77
N GLN A 211 -16.81 4.88 0.10
CA GLN A 211 -17.25 3.90 -0.87
C GLN A 211 -17.59 4.54 -2.22
N GLY A 212 -17.42 3.78 -3.31
CA GLY A 212 -17.79 4.17 -4.67
C GLY A 212 -18.88 3.27 -5.23
N SER A 213 -19.76 3.82 -6.09
CA SER A 213 -20.80 3.05 -6.78
C SER A 213 -21.11 3.63 -8.17
N HIS A 214 -21.51 2.75 -9.09
CA HIS A 214 -21.99 3.14 -10.41
C HIS A 214 -23.51 3.36 -10.45
N ASP A 215 -24.26 2.67 -9.58
CA ASP A 215 -25.72 2.57 -9.61
C ASP A 215 -26.42 3.15 -8.37
N GLY A 216 -25.67 3.52 -7.33
CA GLY A 216 -26.21 4.02 -6.06
C GLY A 216 -26.80 2.92 -5.17
N ILE A 217 -26.65 1.64 -5.53
CA ILE A 217 -27.19 0.49 -4.81
C ILE A 217 -26.03 -0.37 -4.30
N GLN A 218 -25.15 -0.82 -5.20
CA GLN A 218 -23.99 -1.63 -4.87
C GLN A 218 -22.77 -0.76 -4.70
N TYR A 219 -22.10 -0.88 -3.55
CA TYR A 219 -20.96 -0.04 -3.20
C TYR A 219 -19.71 -0.88 -2.97
N THR A 220 -18.60 -0.39 -3.53
CA THR A 220 -17.25 -0.90 -3.31
C THR A 220 -16.55 -0.05 -2.27
N ASP A 221 -15.90 -0.67 -1.29
CA ASP A 221 -15.08 0.02 -0.30
C ASP A 221 -13.79 0.55 -0.95
N LEU A 222 -13.53 1.85 -0.84
CA LEU A 222 -12.37 2.52 -1.45
C LEU A 222 -11.30 2.89 -0.42
N HIS A 223 -11.72 3.37 0.75
CA HIS A 223 -10.79 3.74 1.82
C HIS A 223 -11.45 3.57 3.19
N THR A 224 -10.74 2.93 4.13
CA THR A 224 -11.21 2.73 5.50
C THR A 224 -10.32 3.47 6.50
N VAL A 225 -10.94 4.19 7.43
CA VAL A 225 -10.25 4.85 8.55
C VAL A 225 -10.88 4.36 9.85
N THR A 226 -10.08 3.90 10.80
CA THR A 226 -10.55 3.26 12.05
C THR A 226 -10.23 4.05 13.32
N SER A 227 -9.60 5.21 13.19
CA SER A 227 -9.29 6.12 14.29
C SER A 227 -9.65 7.56 13.94
N ALA A 228 -10.08 8.32 14.94
CA ALA A 228 -10.36 9.75 14.77
C ALA A 228 -9.03 10.52 14.56
N PRO A 229 -8.88 11.28 13.47
CA PRO A 229 -7.61 11.94 13.12
C PRO A 229 -7.49 13.35 13.72
N TRP A 230 -8.53 13.84 14.38
CA TRP A 230 -8.57 15.16 15.02
C TRP A 230 -8.19 15.08 16.49
N ALA A 231 -7.60 16.15 17.00
CA ALA A 231 -7.24 16.26 18.42
C ALA A 231 -8.45 16.00 19.33
N ASN A 232 -8.21 15.43 20.51
CA ASN A 232 -9.24 15.17 21.50
C ASN A 232 -9.40 16.35 22.46
N GLU A 233 -9.84 17.51 21.97
CA GLU A 233 -9.88 18.72 22.79
C GLU A 233 -11.29 19.32 22.82
N ASN A 234 -11.88 19.35 24.02
CA ASN A 234 -13.19 19.92 24.27
C ASN A 234 -13.13 21.40 24.75
N SER A 235 -11.93 21.96 24.94
CA SER A 235 -11.74 23.36 25.36
C SER A 235 -10.30 23.84 25.14
N GLY A 236 -10.07 24.89 24.33
CA GLY A 236 -8.82 25.68 24.38
C GLY A 236 -8.07 25.99 23.07
N VAL A 237 -8.38 25.29 21.95
CA VAL A 237 -8.16 25.60 20.50
C VAL A 237 -7.61 24.37 19.77
N SER A 238 -8.48 23.73 18.99
CA SER A 238 -8.31 23.42 17.57
C SER A 238 -9.48 22.53 17.15
N ARG A 239 -10.67 23.12 17.02
CA ARG A 239 -11.84 22.48 16.38
C ARG A 239 -12.04 23.12 15.00
N ARG A 240 -12.80 22.47 14.11
CA ARG A 240 -12.78 22.78 12.65
C ARG A 240 -11.43 22.47 11.99
N GLN A 241 -10.85 21.35 12.38
CA GLN A 241 -9.62 20.87 11.76
C GLN A 241 -9.96 20.12 10.47
N THR A 242 -9.44 20.57 9.33
CA THR A 242 -9.54 19.82 8.07
C THR A 242 -8.45 18.77 8.00
N LYS A 243 -8.81 17.54 7.63
CA LYS A 243 -7.87 16.46 7.33
C LYS A 243 -8.08 15.99 5.90
N ILE A 244 -6.97 15.69 5.23
CA ILE A 244 -6.95 15.15 3.87
C ILE A 244 -6.64 13.67 3.97
N PHE A 245 -7.38 12.87 3.20
CA PHE A 245 -7.23 11.43 3.12
C PHE A 245 -6.96 11.06 1.67
N HIS A 246 -5.74 10.66 1.38
CA HIS A 246 -5.37 10.13 0.07
C HIS A 246 -5.64 8.62 0.05
N PHE A 247 -6.08 8.13 -1.09
CA PHE A 247 -6.29 6.71 -1.32
C PHE A 247 -6.13 6.39 -2.80
N ASP A 248 -5.86 5.13 -3.10
CA ASP A 248 -5.73 4.67 -4.47
C ASP A 248 -7.07 4.25 -5.04
N ASN A 249 -7.42 4.86 -6.16
CA ASN A 249 -8.58 4.52 -6.94
C ASN A 249 -8.33 4.93 -8.39
N TYR A 250 -8.62 4.02 -9.32
CA TYR A 250 -8.49 4.23 -10.76
C TYR A 250 -9.82 4.07 -11.49
N ILE A 251 -10.90 3.82 -10.74
CA ILE A 251 -12.23 3.58 -11.28
C ILE A 251 -13.05 4.86 -11.08
N ALA A 252 -13.66 5.33 -12.17
CA ALA A 252 -14.58 6.46 -12.12
C ALA A 252 -15.94 6.01 -11.61
N TYR A 253 -16.38 6.54 -10.48
CA TYR A 253 -17.71 6.27 -9.92
C TYR A 253 -18.62 7.48 -10.05
N LYS A 254 -19.92 7.22 -10.22
CA LYS A 254 -20.96 8.27 -10.22
C LYS A 254 -21.34 8.65 -8.79
N PHE A 255 -21.36 7.68 -7.89
CA PHE A 255 -21.73 7.86 -6.49
C PHE A 255 -20.53 7.67 -5.59
N TYR A 256 -20.33 8.59 -4.65
CA TYR A 256 -19.41 8.45 -3.55
C TYR A 256 -20.17 8.54 -2.23
N ARG A 257 -19.84 7.67 -1.27
CA ARG A 257 -20.54 7.60 0.02
C ARG A 257 -19.55 7.52 1.17
N LEU A 258 -19.66 8.45 2.12
CA LEU A 258 -19.09 8.28 3.45
C LEU A 258 -20.05 7.44 4.28
N TYR A 259 -19.61 6.26 4.67
CA TYR A 259 -20.32 5.40 5.60
C TYR A 259 -19.67 5.48 6.98
N ILE A 260 -20.25 6.28 7.87
CA ILE A 260 -19.78 6.48 9.24
C ILE A 260 -20.31 5.38 10.14
N LYS A 261 -19.39 4.54 10.63
CA LYS A 261 -19.69 3.34 11.43
C LYS A 261 -19.55 3.58 12.93
N GLN A 262 -18.66 4.49 13.34
CA GLN A 262 -18.52 4.91 14.74
C GLN A 262 -18.08 6.38 14.83
N ASN A 263 -18.57 7.08 15.85
CA ASN A 263 -17.98 8.33 16.35
C ASN A 263 -17.18 8.03 17.63
N ARG A 264 -16.80 9.07 18.36
CA ARG A 264 -15.96 8.97 19.56
C ARG A 264 -16.73 8.69 20.86
N GLY A 265 -17.98 8.23 20.78
CA GLY A 265 -18.75 7.72 21.93
C GLY A 265 -20.07 8.44 22.19
N SER A 266 -20.43 9.45 21.40
CA SER A 266 -21.70 10.16 21.54
C SER A 266 -22.85 9.47 20.80
N ARG A 267 -24.10 9.73 21.23
CA ARG A 267 -25.32 9.45 20.44
C ARG A 267 -25.62 10.55 19.42
N VAL A 268 -24.72 11.52 19.26
CA VAL A 268 -24.83 12.62 18.31
C VAL A 268 -23.62 12.57 17.38
N PHE A 269 -23.86 12.69 16.08
CA PHE A 269 -22.83 12.84 15.06
C PHE A 269 -22.69 14.31 14.69
N GLN A 270 -21.46 14.74 14.40
CA GLN A 270 -21.24 16.02 13.74
C GLN A 270 -20.10 15.98 12.73
N LEU A 271 -20.19 16.83 11.71
CA LEU A 271 -19.10 17.08 10.77
C LEU A 271 -19.32 18.41 10.05
N SER A 272 -18.26 19.18 9.84
CA SER A 272 -18.36 20.53 9.28
C SER A 272 -18.27 20.57 7.76
N GLU A 273 -17.41 19.76 7.16
CA GLU A 273 -17.24 19.78 5.71
C GLU A 273 -16.77 18.43 5.20
N TRP A 274 -17.22 18.07 4.01
CA TRP A 274 -16.74 16.95 3.23
C TRP A 274 -16.52 17.37 1.79
N THR A 275 -15.35 17.03 1.25
CA THR A 275 -15.05 17.18 -0.18
C THR A 275 -14.57 15.87 -0.77
N ILE A 276 -14.82 15.64 -2.06
CA ILE A 276 -14.16 14.59 -2.85
C ILE A 276 -13.33 15.24 -3.93
N ASN A 277 -12.07 14.82 -4.04
CA ASN A 277 -11.05 15.53 -4.79
C ASN A 277 -10.28 14.61 -5.72
N LYS A 278 -9.70 15.23 -6.75
CA LYS A 278 -8.66 14.58 -7.54
C LYS A 278 -7.49 14.18 -6.65
N LYS A 279 -6.85 13.03 -6.95
CA LYS A 279 -5.61 12.66 -6.28
C LYS A 279 -4.54 13.72 -6.55
N GLN A 280 -4.02 14.34 -5.49
CA GLN A 280 -2.84 15.19 -5.56
C GLN A 280 -1.58 14.29 -5.46
N PRO A 281 -0.43 14.71 -6.04
CA PRO A 281 0.80 13.94 -5.98
C PRO A 281 1.35 13.85 -4.55
#